data_AF-A0A354J447-F1
#
_entry.id   AF-A0A354J447-F1
#
_cell.length_a   1.000
_cell.length_b   1.000
_cell.length_c   1.000
_cell.angle_alpha   90.00
_cell.angle_beta   90.00
_cell.angle_gamma   90.00
#
_symmetry.space_group_name_H-M   'P 1'
#
loop_
_entity.id
_entity.type
_entity.pdbx_description
1 polymer ?
#
loop_
_entity_poly.entity_id
_entity_poly.type
_entity_poly.pdbx_seq_one_letter_code
_entity_poly.pdbx_strand_id
1 'polypeptide(L)' 'QTVAQANIRQKYKLNIIAIEHQGNTTTDIDPQCSLHENDSIVVVGKRENIRKYQSFLSMQ' A
#
# COMPACT_ATOMS: atom_id res chain seq x y z
N GLN A 1 0.87 -8.05 -8.28
CA GLN A 1 0.68 -6.71 -8.91
C GLN A 1 1.81 -5.79 -8.45
N THR A 2 2.23 -4.77 -9.20
CA THR A 2 3.27 -3.83 -8.72
C THR A 2 2.68 -2.68 -7.89
N VAL A 3 3.51 -2.00 -7.11
CA VAL A 3 3.15 -0.76 -6.39
C VAL A 3 2.60 0.30 -7.34
N ALA A 4 3.20 0.46 -8.53
CA ALA A 4 2.72 1.38 -9.55
C ALA A 4 1.31 1.01 -10.04
N GLN A 5 1.05 -0.29 -10.28
CA GLN A 5 -0.25 -0.78 -10.72
C GLN A 5 -1.34 -0.59 -9.65
N ALA A 6 -0.99 -0.77 -8.37
CA ALA A 6 -1.91 -0.53 -7.26
C ALA A 6 -2.34 0.96 -7.16
N ASN A 7 -1.49 1.88 -7.66
CA ASN A 7 -1.74 3.32 -7.79
C ASN A 7 -2.32 3.99 -6.52
N ILE A 8 -1.91 3.51 -5.35
CA ILE A 8 -2.45 3.93 -4.05
C ILE A 8 -2.24 5.45 -3.83
N ARG A 9 -1.07 5.97 -4.22
CA ARG A 9 -0.72 7.38 -4.06
C ARG A 9 -1.61 8.32 -4.86
N GLN A 10 -1.91 8.03 -6.12
CA GLN A 10 -2.74 8.94 -6.91
C GLN A 10 -4.21 8.79 -6.56
N LYS A 11 -4.70 7.55 -6.40
CA LYS A 11 -6.11 7.23 -6.19
C LYS A 11 -6.61 7.56 -4.78
N TYR A 12 -5.78 7.32 -3.76
CA TYR A 12 -6.15 7.49 -2.36
C TYR A 12 -5.32 8.54 -1.64
N LYS A 13 -4.30 9.16 -2.26
CA LYS A 13 -3.43 10.16 -1.61
C LYS A 13 -2.72 9.60 -0.36
N LEU A 14 -2.32 8.33 -0.43
CA LEU A 14 -1.54 7.64 0.61
C LEU A 14 -0.17 7.26 0.04
N ASN A 15 0.90 7.47 0.81
CA ASN A 15 2.23 6.99 0.44
C ASN A 15 2.51 5.67 1.15
N ILE A 16 3.08 4.70 0.44
CA ILE A 16 3.62 3.49 1.05
C ILE A 16 5.00 3.84 1.63
N ILE A 17 5.25 3.44 2.87
CA ILE A 17 6.52 3.69 3.56
C ILE A 17 7.25 2.40 3.94
N ALA A 18 6.56 1.25 3.94
CA ALA A 18 7.16 -0.05 4.11
C ALA A 18 6.25 -1.15 3.54
N ILE A 19 6.86 -2.26 3.14
CA ILE A 19 6.18 -3.52 2.82
C ILE A 19 6.82 -4.59 3.67
N GLU A 20 6.00 -5.31 4.43
CA GLU A 20 6.42 -6.48 5.18
C GLU A 20 5.97 -7.74 4.45
N HIS A 21 6.94 -8.60 4.11
CA HIS A 21 6.74 -9.87 3.43
C HIS A 21 7.51 -10.97 4.17
N GLN A 22 6.79 -11.95 4.71
CA GLN A 22 7.37 -13.10 5.42
C GLN A 22 8.39 -12.70 6.51
N GLY A 23 8.08 -11.65 7.28
CA GLY A 23 8.94 -11.13 8.35
C GLY A 23 10.11 -10.25 7.87
N ASN A 24 10.26 -10.05 6.55
CA ASN A 24 11.22 -9.09 6.01
C ASN A 24 10.53 -7.76 5.71
N THR A 25 11.11 -6.67 6.19
CA THR A 25 10.62 -5.31 5.93
C THR A 25 11.47 -4.63 4.85
N THR A 26 10.83 -4.21 3.77
CA THR A 26 11.42 -3.37 2.73
C THR A 26 10.94 -1.94 2.92
N THR A 27 11.86 -0.99 3.04
CA THR A 27 11.54 0.45 3.19
C THR A 27 11.91 1.28 1.96
N ASP A 28 12.79 0.77 1.10
CA ASP A 28 13.09 1.38 -0.20
C ASP A 28 12.08 0.87 -1.24
N ILE A 29 10.97 1.60 -1.36
CA ILE A 29 9.82 1.17 -2.16
C ILE A 29 9.91 1.73 -3.58
N ASP A 30 10.38 0.90 -4.51
CA ASP A 30 10.36 1.20 -5.94
C ASP A 30 8.97 0.98 -6.56
N PRO A 31 8.54 1.76 -7.57
CA PRO A 31 7.27 1.53 -8.28
C PRO A 31 7.11 0.13 -8.91
N GLN A 32 8.20 -0.57 -9.23
CA GLN A 32 8.23 -1.93 -9.75
C GLN A 32 8.18 -3.00 -8.65
N CYS A 33 8.21 -2.61 -7.37
CA CYS A 33 8.09 -3.55 -6.27
C CYS A 33 6.79 -4.38 -6.40
N SER A 34 6.94 -5.70 -6.40
CA SER A 34 5.83 -6.64 -6.49
C SER A 34 5.16 -6.81 -5.14
N LEU A 35 3.84 -6.60 -5.13
CA LEU A 35 2.95 -6.94 -4.03
C LEU A 35 2.43 -8.36 -4.23
N HIS A 36 2.60 -9.16 -3.17
CA HIS A 36 2.18 -10.55 -3.08
C HIS A 36 1.01 -10.69 -2.11
N GLU A 37 0.33 -11.82 -2.20
CA GLU A 37 -0.70 -12.18 -1.24
C GLU A 37 -0.06 -12.39 0.14
N ASN A 38 -0.75 -11.94 1.20
CA ASN A 38 -0.26 -11.88 2.59
C ASN A 38 0.78 -10.79 2.90
N ASP A 39 1.11 -9.90 1.96
CA ASP A 39 1.93 -8.73 2.26
C ASP A 39 1.18 -7.77 3.20
N SER A 40 1.90 -7.22 4.18
CA SER A 40 1.42 -6.09 4.97
C SER A 40 2.04 -4.80 4.44
N ILE A 41 1.20 -3.88 3.96
CA ILE A 41 1.64 -2.59 3.43
C ILE A 41 1.43 -1.52 4.49
N VAL A 42 2.49 -0.80 4.84
CA VAL A 42 2.41 0.35 5.76
C VAL A 42 2.26 1.63 4.94
N VAL A 43 1.20 2.39 5.22
CA VAL A 43 0.87 3.63 4.51
C VAL A 43 0.76 4.83 5.45
N VAL A 44 1.11 6.01 4.92
CA VAL A 44 0.95 7.29 5.61
C VAL A 44 0.14 8.28 4.77
N GLY A 45 -0.72 9.03 5.44
CA GLY A 45 -1.52 10.08 4.83
C GLY A 45 -2.57 10.64 5.77
N LYS A 46 -3.48 11.48 5.24
CA LYS A 46 -4.57 12.05 6.04
C LYS A 46 -5.55 10.97 6.49
N ARG A 47 -6.11 11.13 7.69
CA ARG A 47 -7.08 10.18 8.28
C ARG A 47 -8.30 9.91 7.39
N GLU A 48 -8.79 10.92 6.68
CA GLU A 48 -9.91 10.78 5.73
C GLU A 48 -9.57 9.86 4.54
N ASN A 49 -8.35 9.95 4.04
CA ASN A 49 -7.85 9.16 2.92
C ASN A 49 -7.62 7.70 3.32
N ILE A 50 -7.10 7.48 4.54
CA ILE A 50 -6.94 6.15 5.12
C ILE A 50 -8.30 5.46 5.23
N ARG A 51 -9.31 6.14 5.77
CA ARG A 51 -10.67 5.58 5.87
C ARG A 51 -11.26 5.23 4.50
N LYS A 52 -11.12 6.11 3.51
CA LYS A 52 -11.58 5.84 2.14
C LYS A 52 -10.93 4.59 1.56
N TYR A 53 -9.65 4.39 1.81
CA TYR A 53 -8.93 3.20 1.36
C TYR A 53 -9.39 1.93 2.11
N GLN A 54 -9.56 2.00 3.44
CA GLN A 54 -10.09 0.89 4.25
C GLN A 54 -11.47 0.45 3.78
N SER A 55 -12.39 1.39 3.49
CA SER A 55 -13.72 1.05 2.98
C SER A 55 -13.66 0.39 1.60
N PHE A 56 -12.72 0.78 0.74
CA PHE A 56 -12.51 0.12 -0.55
C PHE A 56 -12.06 -1.33 -0.37
N LEU A 57 -11.13 -1.60 0.55
CA LEU A 57 -10.63 -2.95 0.82
C LEU A 57 -11.69 -3.87 1.41
N SER A 58 -12.60 -3.36 2.26
CA SER A 58 -13.67 -4.17 2.86
C SER A 58 -14.78 -4.57 1.87
N MET A 59 -14.78 -4.02 0.65
CA MET A 59 -15.77 -4.30 -0.39
C MET A 59 -15.25 -5.26 -1.47
N GLN A 60 -14.01 -5.74 -1.34
CA GLN A 60 -13.41 -6.72 -2.25
C GLN A 60 -13.43 -8.13 -1.67
#